data_AF-A0A7L4PQK1-F1
#
_entry.id   AF-A0A7L4PQK1-F1
#
_cell.length_a   1.000
_cell.length_b   1.000
_cell.length_c   1.000
_cell.angle_alpha   90.00
_cell.angle_beta   90.00
_cell.angle_gamma   90.00
#
_symmetry.space_group_name_H-M   'P 1'
#
loop_
_entity.id
_entity.type
_entity.pdbx_description
1 polymer ?
#
loop_
_entity_poly.entity_id
_entity_poly.type
_entity_poly.pdbx_seq_one_letter_code
_entity_poly.pdbx_strand_id
1 'polypeptide(L)'
;FNNLGVYTYPLWWALLFGGCYGGNITMVGSTANIVALGILEKRKRYSMSFLKWFWIGLVVGGLSTLIANIVLVSLIPYMPR
;
A
#
# COMPACT_ATOMS: atom_id res chain seq x y z
N PHE A 1 16.24 -5.39 -16.95
CA PHE A 1 15.75 -4.01 -16.85
C PHE A 1 16.82 -2.97 -17.21
N ASN A 2 18.08 -3.12 -16.76
CA ASN A 2 19.16 -2.20 -17.17
C ASN A 2 19.40 -2.10 -18.69
N ASN A 3 19.25 -3.20 -19.46
CA ASN A 3 19.32 -3.16 -20.93
C ASN A 3 18.18 -2.40 -21.63
N LEU A 4 17.12 -2.04 -20.90
CA LEU A 4 15.99 -1.23 -21.38
C LEU A 4 16.10 0.24 -20.95
N GLY A 5 17.23 0.65 -20.34
CA GLY A 5 17.41 1.99 -19.78
C GLY A 5 16.63 2.24 -18.48
N VAL A 6 16.08 1.19 -17.85
CA VAL A 6 15.29 1.30 -16.61
C VAL A 6 16.16 0.95 -15.40
N TYR A 7 16.29 1.91 -14.47
CA TYR A 7 17.00 1.72 -13.21
C TYR A 7 16.31 0.67 -12.33
N THR A 8 17.01 -0.44 -12.06
CA THR A 8 16.40 -1.61 -11.42
C THR A 8 16.09 -1.38 -9.94
N TYR A 9 16.95 -0.67 -9.21
CA TYR A 9 16.77 -0.36 -7.78
C TYR A 9 15.51 0.47 -7.48
N PRO A 10 15.33 1.67 -8.07
CA PRO A 10 14.13 2.46 -7.80
C PRO A 10 12.86 1.77 -8.30
N LEU A 11 12.94 0.98 -9.39
CA LEU A 11 11.81 0.17 -9.86
C LEU A 11 11.39 -0.90 -8.84
N TRP A 12 12.36 -1.60 -8.26
CA TRP A 12 12.10 -2.61 -7.23
C TRP A 12 11.38 -2.02 -6.02
N TRP A 13 11.87 -0.89 -5.51
CA TRP A 13 11.25 -0.21 -4.39
C TRP A 13 9.86 0.35 -4.74
N ALA A 14 9.68 0.91 -5.94
CA ALA A 14 8.38 1.38 -6.40
C ALA A 14 7.34 0.25 -6.45
N LEU A 15 7.74 -0.93 -6.94
CA LEU A 15 6.88 -2.10 -7.01
C LEU A 15 6.54 -2.64 -5.61
N LEU A 16 7.51 -2.65 -4.69
CA LEU A 16 7.32 -3.08 -3.31
C LEU A 16 6.34 -2.17 -2.57
N PHE A 17 6.52 -0.84 -2.65
CA PHE A 17 5.59 0.11 -2.04
C PHE A 17 4.19 0.04 -2.67
N GLY A 18 4.11 -0.11 -3.99
CA GLY A 18 2.84 -0.28 -4.70
C GLY A 18 2.08 -1.54 -4.24
N GLY A 19 2.78 -2.67 -4.09
CA GLY A 19 2.19 -3.92 -3.60
C GLY A 19 1.74 -3.83 -2.15
N CYS A 20 2.60 -3.30 -1.26
CA CYS A 20 2.30 -3.21 0.17
C CYS A 20 1.14 -2.25 0.47
N TYR A 21 1.14 -1.05 -0.10
CA TYR A 21 0.06 -0.08 0.13
C TYR A 21 -1.20 -0.41 -0.68
N GLY A 22 -1.04 -0.98 -1.87
CA GLY A 22 -2.16 -1.44 -2.70
C GLY A 22 -2.96 -2.56 -2.02
N GLY A 23 -2.28 -3.50 -1.35
CA GLY A 23 -2.93 -4.56 -0.56
C GLY A 23 -3.78 -4.02 0.60
N ASN A 24 -3.45 -2.84 1.13
CA ASN A 24 -4.18 -2.24 2.26
C ASN A 24 -5.48 -1.53 1.85
N ILE A 25 -5.71 -1.29 0.56
CA ILE A 25 -6.90 -0.60 0.05
C ILE A 25 -8.17 -1.42 0.29
N THR A 26 -8.08 -2.74 0.21
CA THR A 26 -9.21 -3.64 0.39
C THR A 26 -9.17 -4.33 1.76
N MET A 27 -10.35 -4.68 2.27
CA MET A 27 -10.45 -5.42 3.53
C MET A 27 -9.87 -6.85 3.44
N VAL A 28 -9.79 -7.43 2.24
CA VAL A 28 -9.29 -8.80 2.00
C VAL A 28 -7.80 -8.81 1.60
N GLY A 29 -7.26 -7.67 1.15
CA GLY A 29 -5.91 -7.61 0.57
C GLY A 29 -4.76 -7.81 1.56
N SER A 30 -5.04 -7.82 2.87
CA SER A 30 -4.07 -8.19 3.91
C SER A 30 -4.75 -8.99 5.01
N THR A 31 -4.06 -10.02 5.52
CA THR A 31 -4.54 -10.83 6.65
C THR A 31 -4.74 -9.99 7.90
N ALA A 32 -3.95 -8.94 8.09
CA ALA A 32 -4.10 -8.00 9.19
C ALA A 32 -5.46 -7.26 9.16
N ASN A 33 -5.94 -6.89 7.97
CA ASN A 33 -7.23 -6.21 7.81
C ASN A 33 -8.39 -7.13 8.21
N ILE A 34 -8.34 -8.39 7.78
CA ILE A 34 -9.35 -9.40 8.10
C ILE A 34 -9.38 -9.68 9.62
N VAL A 35 -8.21 -9.83 10.25
CA VAL A 35 -8.11 -10.05 11.70
C VAL A 35 -8.63 -8.85 12.47
N ALA A 36 -8.27 -7.62 12.07
CA ALA A 36 -8.76 -6.40 12.71
C ALA A 36 -10.29 -6.28 12.63
N LEU A 37 -10.87 -6.60 11.47
CA LEU A 37 -12.32 -6.63 11.28
C LEU A 37 -13.00 -7.71 12.13
N GLY A 38 -12.42 -8.91 12.22
CA GLY A 38 -12.94 -9.97 13.10
C GLY A 38 -12.92 -9.57 14.58
N ILE A 39 -11.88 -8.86 15.02
CA ILE A 39 -11.81 -8.31 16.39
C ILE A 39 -12.87 -7.21 16.58
N LEU A 40 -13.04 -6.31 15.60
CA LEU A 40 -14.02 -5.23 15.65
C LEU A 40 -15.45 -5.76 15.74
N GLU A 41 -15.77 -6.77 14.94
CA GLU A 41 -17.06 -7.43 14.94
C GLU A 41 -17.32 -8.13 16.29
N LYS A 42 -16.32 -8.85 16.82
CA LYS A 42 -16.42 -9.53 18.12
C LYS A 42 -16.59 -8.57 19.30
N ARG A 43 -15.92 -7.41 19.29
CA ARG A 43 -15.90 -6.47 20.43
C ARG A 43 -17.00 -5.41 20.38
N LYS A 44 -17.35 -4.90 19.20
CA LYS A 44 -18.32 -3.81 19.04
C LYS A 44 -19.63 -4.23 18.39
N ARG A 45 -19.78 -5.50 18.00
CA ARG A 45 -20.91 -6.00 17.19
C ARG A 45 -21.19 -5.13 15.95
N TYR A 46 -20.12 -4.55 15.40
CA TYR A 46 -20.17 -3.67 14.26
C TYR A 46 -19.57 -4.38 13.05
N SER A 47 -20.38 -4.64 12.03
CA SER A 47 -19.91 -5.16 10.75
C SER A 47 -19.55 -4.00 9.83
N MET A 48 -18.32 -3.99 9.35
CA MET A 48 -17.85 -3.00 8.39
C MET A 48 -18.21 -3.46 6.98
N SER A 49 -18.88 -2.60 6.21
CA SER A 49 -19.15 -2.88 4.79
C SER A 49 -17.89 -2.72 3.94
N PHE A 50 -17.74 -3.58 2.93
CA PHE A 50 -16.62 -3.56 1.98
C PHE A 50 -16.42 -2.18 1.35
N LEU A 51 -17.50 -1.57 0.84
CA LEU A 51 -17.44 -0.26 0.17
C LEU A 51 -16.97 0.85 1.12
N LYS A 52 -17.38 0.79 2.39
CA LYS A 52 -16.98 1.78 3.38
C LYS A 52 -15.50 1.63 3.72
N TRP A 53 -15.00 0.40 3.86
CA TRP A 53 -13.56 0.16 4.03
C TRP A 53 -12.78 0.57 2.78
N PHE A 54 -13.28 0.22 1.60
CA PHE A 54 -12.62 0.50 0.33
C PHE A 54 -12.39 2.00 0.13
N TRP A 55 -13.38 2.85 0.41
CA TRP A 55 -13.18 4.30 0.32
C TRP A 55 -12.13 4.82 1.31
N ILE A 56 -12.16 4.35 2.56
CA ILE A 56 -11.17 4.74 3.58
C ILE A 56 -9.78 4.24 3.17
N GLY A 57 -9.67 2.97 2.77
CA GLY A 57 -8.43 2.33 2.33
C GLY A 57 -7.87 2.94 1.07
N LEU A 58 -8.71 3.39 0.14
CA LEU A 58 -8.29 4.07 -1.09
C LEU A 58 -7.72 5.46 -0.77
N VAL A 59 -8.36 6.22 0.12
CA VAL A 59 -7.85 7.53 0.55
C VAL A 59 -6.53 7.37 1.33
N VAL A 60 -6.49 6.49 2.34
CA VAL A 60 -5.30 6.30 3.18
C VAL A 60 -4.17 5.62 2.42
N GLY A 61 -4.48 4.58 1.66
CA GLY A 61 -3.53 3.84 0.82
C GLY A 61 -2.99 4.73 -0.31
N GLY A 62 -3.84 5.53 -0.93
CA GLY A 62 -3.44 6.52 -1.93
C GLY A 62 -2.52 7.59 -1.35
N LEU A 63 -2.84 8.15 -0.19
CA LEU A 63 -1.99 9.14 0.48
C LEU A 63 -0.63 8.54 0.86
N SER A 64 -0.62 7.33 1.42
CA SER A 64 0.60 6.60 1.79
C SER A 64 1.46 6.31 0.56
N THR A 65 0.84 5.91 -0.55
CA THR A 65 1.53 5.65 -1.83
C THR A 65 2.10 6.94 -2.40
N LEU A 66 1.38 8.06 -2.32
CA LEU A 66 1.86 9.37 -2.75
C LEU A 66 3.12 9.78 -1.97
N ILE A 67 3.08 9.67 -0.65
CA ILE A 67 4.22 10.00 0.23
C ILE A 67 5.41 9.09 -0.10
N ALA A 68 5.18 7.78 -0.21
CA ALA A 68 6.23 6.83 -0.57
C ALA A 68 6.86 7.14 -1.93
N ASN A 69 6.05 7.55 -2.91
CA ASN A 69 6.54 7.94 -4.23
C ASN A 69 7.40 9.21 -4.18
N ILE A 70 6.97 10.23 -3.42
CA ILE A 70 7.76 11.47 -3.23
C ILE A 70 9.12 11.15 -2.60
N VAL A 71 9.13 10.32 -1.55
CA VAL A 71 10.37 9.90 -0.88
C VAL A 71 11.25 9.09 -1.84
N LEU A 72 10.66 8.16 -2.59
CA LEU A 72 11.38 7.33 -3.54
C LEU A 72 12.06 8.19 -4.61
N VAL A 73 11.34 9.10 -5.24
CA VAL A 73 11.88 10.06 -6.24
C VAL A 73 13.00 10.90 -5.64
N SER A 74 12.84 11.38 -4.41
CA SER A 74 13.87 12.17 -3.71
C SER A 74 15.13 11.34 -3.40
N LEU A 75 14.99 10.03 -3.23
CA LEU A 75 16.09 9.11 -2.93
C LEU A 75 16.76 8.51 -4.17
N ILE A 76 16.15 8.58 -5.36
CA ILE A 76 16.75 8.16 -6.64
C ILE A 76 18.22 8.62 -6.80
N PRO A 77 18.59 9.90 -6.54
CA PRO A 77 19.98 10.35 -6.71
C PRO A 77 20.99 9.66 -5.79
N TYR A 78 20.54 9.08 -4.67
CA TYR A 78 21.40 8.38 -3.71
C TYR A 78 21.40 6.86 -3.91
N MET A 79 20.52 6.32 -4.77
CA MET A 79 20.44 4.88 -5.00
C MET A 79 21.57 4.39 -5.91
N PRO A 80 22.10 3.18 -5.65
CA PRO A 80 23.01 2.52 -6.58
C PRO A 80 22.31 2.32 -7.93
N ARG A 81 23.06 2.54 -9.02
CA ARG A 81 22.58 2.34 -10.39
C ARG A 81 22.55 0.87 -10.76
#